data_AF-A0A9X1RWL8-F1
#
_entry.id   AF-A0A9X1RWL8-F1
#
_cell.length_a   1.000
_cell.length_b   1.000
_cell.length_c   1.000
_cell.angle_alpha   90.00
_cell.angle_beta   90.00
_cell.angle_gamma   90.00
#
_symmetry.space_group_name_H-M   'P 1'
#
loop_
_entity.id
_entity.type
_entity.pdbx_description
1 polymer ?
#
loop_
_entity_poly.entity_id
_entity_poly.type
_entity_poly.pdbx_seq_one_letter_code
_entity_poly.pdbx_strand_id
1 'polypeptide(L)'
;MSSLIDQDIAHIRRVMPLSLSGDFGGPILPASYWRKRLHQLLDTGHVNKGQLADIDSLLVQIGLHELNAASAVATSAEQTVGAAAGQR
;
A
#
# COMPACT_ATOMS: atom_id res chain seq x y z
N MET A 1 -8.13 -0.80 -27.68
CA MET A 1 -7.08 0.21 -27.51
C MET A 1 -6.95 0.48 -26.03
N SER A 2 -6.03 -0.20 -25.34
CA SER A 2 -5.82 -0.01 -23.91
C SER A 2 -5.17 1.36 -23.70
N SER A 3 -5.87 2.28 -23.04
CA SER A 3 -5.34 3.60 -22.74
C SER A 3 -4.03 3.48 -21.94
N LEU A 4 -3.08 4.40 -22.12
CA LEU A 4 -1.86 4.45 -21.30
C LEU A 4 -2.16 4.42 -19.80
N ILE A 5 -3.29 5.00 -19.39
CA ILE A 5 -3.79 5.01 -18.02
C ILE A 5 -4.17 3.59 -17.55
N ASP A 6 -4.76 2.78 -18.42
CA ASP A 6 -5.14 1.40 -18.10
C ASP A 6 -3.89 0.53 -17.86
N GLN A 7 -2.84 0.74 -18.68
CA GLN A 7 -1.54 0.11 -18.50
C GLN A 7 -0.84 0.59 -17.21
N ASP A 8 -0.92 1.89 -16.89
CA ASP A 8 -0.35 2.44 -15.66
C ASP A 8 -1.05 1.89 -14.41
N ILE A 9 -2.39 1.82 -14.42
CA ILE A 9 -3.18 1.20 -13.34
C ILE A 9 -2.81 -0.28 -13.17
N ALA A 10 -2.77 -1.05 -14.26
CA ALA A 10 -2.38 -2.46 -14.22
C ALA A 10 -0.93 -2.65 -13.71
N HIS A 11 -0.04 -1.72 -14.08
CA HIS A 11 1.33 -1.70 -13.60
C HIS A 11 1.38 -1.43 -12.10
N ILE A 12 0.77 -0.34 -11.63
CA ILE A 12 0.68 0.04 -10.20
C ILE A 12 0.12 -1.12 -9.38
N ARG A 13 -0.98 -1.74 -9.83
CA ARG A 13 -1.61 -2.87 -9.15
C ARG A 13 -0.65 -4.05 -8.91
N ARG A 14 0.31 -4.27 -9.79
CA ARG A 14 1.29 -5.36 -9.68
C ARG A 14 2.51 -4.96 -8.87
N VAL A 15 3.03 -3.75 -9.06
CA VAL A 15 4.28 -3.30 -8.41
C VAL A 15 4.08 -2.74 -7.01
N MET A 16 2.91 -2.17 -6.72
CA MET A 16 2.59 -1.60 -5.42
C MET A 16 2.68 -2.63 -4.28
N PRO A 17 1.99 -3.79 -4.32
CA PRO A 17 2.09 -4.77 -3.24
C PRO A 17 3.52 -5.31 -3.08
N LEU A 18 4.26 -5.50 -4.17
CA LEU A 18 5.65 -5.92 -4.13
C LEU A 18 6.56 -4.88 -3.45
N SER A 19 6.31 -3.59 -3.73
CA SER A 19 7.05 -2.47 -3.13
C SER A 19 6.73 -2.29 -1.64
N LEU A 20 5.48 -2.56 -1.25
CA LEU A 20 5.01 -2.45 0.13
C LEU A 20 5.49 -3.61 1.02
N SER A 21 5.66 -4.81 0.46
CA SER A 21 6.15 -5.99 1.17
C SER A 21 7.67 -5.98 1.41
N GLY A 22 8.43 -5.18 0.65
CA GLY A 22 9.83 -4.86 1.00
C GLY A 22 10.79 -6.04 1.04
N ASP A 23 10.69 -7.00 0.12
CA ASP A 23 11.57 -8.18 0.04
C ASP A 23 13.06 -7.86 -0.22
N PHE A 24 13.38 -6.61 -0.58
CA PHE A 24 14.75 -6.14 -0.86
C PHE A 24 15.20 -5.01 0.08
N GLY A 25 15.22 -5.26 1.40
CA GLY A 25 15.90 -4.36 2.36
C GLY A 25 15.08 -3.13 2.80
N GLY A 26 13.76 -3.21 2.71
CA GLY A 26 12.82 -2.17 3.16
C GLY A 26 11.80 -1.77 2.09
N PRO A 27 10.75 -1.00 2.46
CA PRO A 27 9.82 -0.45 1.49
C PRO A 27 10.56 0.54 0.59
N ILE A 28 10.87 0.11 -0.64
CA ILE A 28 11.59 0.93 -1.64
C ILE A 28 10.84 2.24 -1.88
N LEU A 29 9.51 2.20 -1.81
CA LEU A 29 8.62 3.35 -1.89
C LEU A 29 7.56 3.25 -0.79
N PRO A 30 7.39 4.29 0.06
CA PRO A 30 6.39 4.28 1.11
C PRO A 30 4.96 4.34 0.55
N ALA A 31 3.99 3.82 1.30
CA ALA A 31 2.56 3.91 0.99
C ALA A 31 2.10 5.34 0.60
N SER A 32 2.65 6.36 1.25
CA SER A 32 2.38 7.77 0.95
C SER A 32 2.77 8.20 -0.47
N TYR A 33 3.81 7.60 -1.05
CA TYR A 33 4.22 7.87 -2.44
C TYR A 33 3.16 7.37 -3.43
N TRP A 34 2.68 6.14 -3.24
CA TRP A 34 1.67 5.53 -4.10
C TRP A 34 0.34 6.28 -4.03
N ARG A 35 -0.08 6.74 -2.84
CA ARG A 35 -1.25 7.63 -2.72
C ARG A 35 -1.09 8.89 -3.56
N LYS A 36 0.04 9.58 -3.42
CA LYS A 36 0.30 10.82 -4.16
C LYS A 36 0.26 10.57 -5.68
N ARG A 37 0.81 9.45 -6.14
CA ARG A 37 0.79 9.05 -7.56
C ARG A 37 -0.63 8.77 -8.08
N LEU A 38 -1.44 8.04 -7.31
CA LEU A 38 -2.84 7.77 -7.66
C LEU A 38 -3.67 9.07 -7.70
N HIS A 39 -3.45 9.99 -6.77
CA HIS A 39 -4.08 11.32 -6.80
C HIS A 39 -3.64 12.15 -8.01
N GLN A 40 -2.36 12.10 -8.41
CA GLN A 40 -1.91 12.74 -9.65
C GLN A 40 -2.59 12.12 -10.89
N LEU A 41 -2.82 10.81 -10.90
CA LEU A 41 -3.52 10.15 -11.99
C LEU A 41 -4.98 10.63 -12.09
N LEU A 42 -5.66 10.80 -10.95
CA LEU A 42 -6.99 11.38 -10.88
C LEU A 42 -7.03 12.85 -11.34
N ASP A 43 -6.01 13.63 -11.00
CA ASP A 43 -5.87 15.04 -11.37
C ASP A 43 -5.74 15.24 -12.89
N THR A 44 -5.27 14.24 -13.64
CA THR A 44 -5.19 14.30 -15.11
C THR A 44 -6.54 14.41 -15.82
N GLY A 45 -7.66 14.13 -15.14
CA GLY A 45 -9.03 14.30 -15.68
C GLY A 45 -9.44 13.31 -16.78
N HIS A 46 -8.56 12.41 -17.22
CA HIS A 46 -8.82 11.43 -18.28
C HIS A 46 -9.26 10.05 -17.77
N VAL A 47 -9.66 9.95 -16.50
CA VAL A 47 -10.07 8.70 -15.86
C VAL A 47 -11.56 8.40 -16.09
N ASN A 48 -11.85 7.25 -16.67
CA ASN A 48 -13.21 6.71 -16.79
C ASN A 48 -13.66 6.05 -15.47
N LYS A 49 -14.97 5.83 -15.30
CA LYS A 49 -15.58 5.20 -14.13
C LYS A 49 -14.94 3.85 -13.74
N GLY A 50 -14.57 3.03 -14.73
CA GLY A 50 -13.87 1.76 -14.47
C GLY A 50 -12.47 1.96 -13.90
N GLN A 51 -11.73 2.94 -14.43
CA GLN A 51 -10.38 3.30 -13.95
C GLN A 51 -10.45 3.93 -12.55
N LEU A 52 -11.47 4.74 -12.29
CA LEU A 52 -11.72 5.31 -10.97
C LEU A 52 -12.01 4.22 -9.91
N ALA A 53 -12.79 3.20 -10.27
CA ALA A 53 -13.03 2.05 -9.39
C ALA A 53 -11.75 1.24 -9.10
N ASP A 54 -10.87 1.07 -10.10
CA ASP A 54 -9.60 0.38 -9.90
C ASP A 54 -8.66 1.21 -9.00
N ILE A 55 -8.58 2.53 -9.22
CA ILE A 55 -7.81 3.47 -8.38
C ILE A 55 -8.33 3.46 -6.93
N ASP A 56 -9.65 3.49 -6.73
CA ASP A 56 -10.26 3.42 -5.39
C ASP A 56 -9.89 2.11 -4.68
N SER A 57 -9.98 0.98 -5.39
CA SER A 57 -9.55 -0.33 -4.86
C SER A 57 -8.06 -0.35 -4.49
N LEU A 58 -7.20 0.32 -5.25
CA LEU A 58 -5.78 0.47 -4.92
C LEU A 58 -5.56 1.33 -3.67
N LEU A 59 -6.28 2.45 -3.53
CA LEU A 59 -6.21 3.31 -2.34
C LEU A 59 -6.63 2.55 -1.07
N VAL A 60 -7.69 1.75 -1.15
CA VAL A 60 -8.13 0.88 -0.05
C VAL A 60 -7.04 -0.13 0.33
N GLN A 61 -6.40 -0.78 -0.65
CA GLN A 61 -5.30 -1.72 -0.40
C GLN A 61 -4.12 -1.05 0.31
N ILE A 62 -3.76 0.19 -0.04
CA ILE A 62 -2.71 0.94 0.68
C ILE A 62 -3.10 1.15 2.15
N GLY A 63 -4.35 1.57 2.40
CA GLY A 63 -4.83 1.81 3.76
C GLY A 63 -4.85 0.53 4.61
N LEU A 64 -5.29 -0.59 4.04
CA LEU A 64 -5.28 -1.89 4.71
C LEU A 64 -3.85 -2.35 5.03
N HIS A 65 -2.89 -2.13 4.12
CA HIS A 65 -1.49 -2.48 4.38
C HIS A 65 -0.90 -1.67 5.53
N GLU A 66 -1.13 -0.35 5.57
CA GLU A 66 -0.68 0.49 6.68
C GLU A 66 -1.32 0.10 8.01
N LEU A 67 -2.62 -0.23 8.01
CA LEU A 67 -3.32 -0.68 9.21
C LEU A 67 -2.75 -2.03 9.71
N ASN A 68 -2.47 -2.96 8.81
CA ASN A 68 -1.88 -4.25 9.15
C ASN A 68 -0.44 -4.07 9.68
N ALA A 69 0.36 -3.22 9.03
CA ALA A 69 1.69 -2.88 9.51
C ALA A 69 1.66 -2.25 10.91
N ALA A 70 0.72 -1.34 11.18
CA ALA A 70 0.50 -0.76 12.51
C ALA A 70 0.08 -1.80 13.55
N SER A 71 -0.74 -2.78 13.16
CA SER A 71 -1.13 -3.89 14.02
C SER A 71 0.06 -4.81 14.34
N ALA A 72 0.90 -5.12 13.35
CA ALA A 72 2.07 -5.99 13.52
C ALA A 72 3.12 -5.39 14.48
N VAL A 73 3.33 -4.07 14.43
CA VAL A 73 4.23 -3.40 15.38
C VAL A 73 3.66 -3.37 16.80
N ALA A 74 2.33 -3.21 16.95
CA ALA A 74 1.67 -3.24 18.25
C ALA A 74 1.74 -4.64 18.90
N THR A 75 1.50 -5.71 18.14
CA THR A 75 1.66 -7.09 18.62
C THR A 75 3.09 -7.38 19.05
N SER A 76 4.08 -6.93 18.27
CA SER A 76 5.50 -7.12 18.61
C SER A 76 5.91 -6.40 19.91
N ALA A 77 5.34 -5.21 20.15
CA ALA A 77 5.57 -4.45 21.39
C ALA A 77 4.92 -5.10 22.63
N GLU A 78 3.76 -5.74 22.47
CA GLU A 78 3.07 -6.42 23.58
C GLU A 78 3.78 -7.73 23.98
N GLN A 79 4.36 -8.45 23.03
CA GLN A 79 5.10 -9.70 23.33
C GLN A 79 6.43 -9.46 24.06
N THR A 80 7.12 -8.34 23.81
CA THR A 80 8.38 -8.04 24.50
C THR A 80 8.20 -7.67 25.98
N VAL A 81 7.03 -7.19 26.39
CA VAL A 81 6.77 -6.83 27.80
C VAL A 81 6.33 -8.05 28.63
N GLY A 82 5.67 -9.04 28.03
CA GLY A 82 5.26 -10.29 28.71
C GLY A 82 6.42 -11.25 29.02
N ALA A 83 7.51 -11.23 28.23
CA ALA A 83 8.63 -12.15 28.40
C ALA A 83 9.56 -11.82 29.59
N ALA A 84 9.51 -10.59 30.13
CA ALA A 84 10.41 -10.14 31.20
C ALA A 84 9.92 -10.49 32.63
N ALA A 85 8.71 -11.03 32.80
CA ALA A 85 8.08 -11.23 34.11
C ALA A 85 8.07 -12.69 34.62
N GLY A 86 8.63 -13.65 33.88
CA GLY A 86 8.49 -15.09 34.14
C GLY A 86 9.65 -15.79 34.84
N GLN A 87 10.51 -15.08 35.59
CA GLN A 87 11.66 -15.72 36.25
C GLN A 87 11.91 -15.13 37.63
N ARG A 88 11.04 -15.45 38.59
CA ARG A 88 11.31 -15.33 40.02
C ARG A 88 10.68 -16.50 40.77
#